data_AF-A0A2V9L6Z2-F1
#
_entry.id   AF-A0A2V9L6Z2-F1
#
_cell.length_a   1.000
_cell.length_b   1.000
_cell.length_c   1.000
_cell.angle_alpha   90.00
_cell.angle_beta   90.00
_cell.angle_gamma   90.00
#
_symmetry.space_group_name_H-M   'P 1'
#
loop_
_entity.id
_entity.type
_entity.pdbx_description
1 polymer ?
#
loop_
_entity_poly.entity_id
_entity_poly.type
_entity_poly.pdbx_seq_one_letter_code
_entity_poly.pdbx_strand_id
1 'polypeptide(L)' 'MFARSVSLRLKPNSVAEFTRTLENEIIPLLRKQKGFQDEITLVAPGGLEAIGISLWDQKENAEAYSRTT' A
#
# COMPACT_ATOMS: atom_id res chain seq x y z
N MET A 1 13.65 -6.29 8.88
CA MET A 1 12.95 -5.50 7.86
C MET A 1 12.57 -6.38 6.68
N PHE A 2 11.31 -6.30 6.25
CA PHE A 2 10.73 -7.04 5.13
C PHE A 2 9.86 -6.09 4.31
N ALA A 3 9.93 -6.19 2.98
CA ALA A 3 9.14 -5.36 2.08
C ALA A 3 8.17 -6.24 1.27
N ARG A 4 6.92 -5.77 1.11
CA ARG A 4 5.94 -6.39 0.24
C ARG A 4 5.45 -5.39 -0.78
N SER A 5 5.49 -5.78 -2.04
CA SER A 5 4.95 -5.01 -3.16
C SER A 5 3.62 -5.59 -3.65
N VAL A 6 2.68 -4.73 -3.98
CA VAL A 6 1.45 -5.07 -4.70
C VAL A 6 1.35 -4.21 -5.97
N SER A 7 0.88 -4.81 -7.05
CA SER A 7 0.61 -4.10 -8.31
C SER A 7 -0.89 -3.83 -8.44
N LEU A 8 -1.24 -2.60 -8.79
CA LEU A 8 -2.62 -2.14 -8.92
C LEU A 8 -2.86 -1.65 -10.35
N ARG A 9 -4.03 -1.99 -10.88
CA ARG A 9 -4.59 -1.33 -12.08
C ARG A 9 -5.59 -0.29 -11.63
N LEU A 10 -5.35 0.95 -12.00
CA LEU A 10 -6.19 2.09 -11.68
C LEU A 10 -7.21 2.33 -12.79
N LYS A 11 -8.34 2.94 -12.42
CA LYS A 11 -9.32 3.39 -13.40
C LYS A 11 -8.78 4.67 -14.08
N PRO A 12 -9.15 4.94 -15.34
CA PRO A 12 -8.82 6.21 -15.99
C PRO A 12 -9.25 7.40 -15.12
N ASN A 13 -8.38 8.42 -15.01
CA ASN A 13 -8.59 9.65 -14.25
C ASN A 13 -8.82 9.46 -12.72
N SER A 14 -8.48 8.31 -12.14
CA SER A 14 -8.71 8.05 -10.70
C SER A 14 -7.49 8.28 -9.81
N VAL A 15 -6.38 8.82 -10.31
CA VAL A 15 -5.12 8.97 -9.53
C VAL A 15 -5.31 9.85 -8.29
N ALA A 16 -6.05 10.95 -8.41
CA ALA A 16 -6.31 11.85 -7.28
C ALA A 16 -7.17 11.20 -6.19
N GLU A 17 -8.24 10.50 -6.58
CA GLU A 17 -9.08 9.73 -5.67
C GLU A 17 -8.29 8.61 -4.99
N PHE A 18 -7.52 7.84 -5.78
CA PHE A 18 -6.63 6.80 -5.28
C PHE A 18 -5.65 7.33 -4.24
N THR A 19 -4.97 8.44 -4.53
CA THR A 19 -4.02 9.08 -3.60
C THR A 19 -4.71 9.50 -2.31
N ARG A 20 -5.89 10.13 -2.42
CA ARG A 20 -6.69 10.55 -1.26
C ARG A 20 -7.10 9.36 -0.39
N THR A 21 -7.59 8.28 -0.98
CA THR A 21 -7.99 7.07 -0.24
C THR A 21 -6.77 6.42 0.41
N LEU A 22 -5.64 6.35 -0.29
CA LEU A 22 -4.40 5.82 0.27
C LEU A 22 -3.96 6.59 1.52
N GLU A 23 -3.88 7.92 1.43
CA GLU A 23 -3.39 8.78 2.51
C GLU A 23 -4.35 8.86 3.71
N ASN A 24 -5.65 8.94 3.46
CA ASN A 24 -6.63 9.23 4.50
C ASN A 24 -7.27 7.97 5.11
N GLU A 25 -7.21 6.84 4.41
CA GLU A 25 -7.90 5.61 4.85
C GLU A 25 -6.92 4.45 5.01
N ILE A 26 -6.16 4.14 3.95
CA ILE A 26 -5.32 2.93 3.92
C ILE A 26 -4.09 3.06 4.83
N ILE A 27 -3.30 4.14 4.70
CA ILE A 27 -2.11 4.35 5.54
C ILE A 27 -2.47 4.41 7.03
N PRO A 28 -3.52 5.14 7.47
CA PRO A 28 -3.96 5.11 8.87
C PRO A 28 -4.39 3.74 9.37
N LEU A 29 -4.96 2.89 8.50
CA LEU A 29 -5.31 1.52 8.84
C LEU A 29 -4.06 0.62 8.96
N LEU A 30 -3.11 0.75 8.04
CA LEU A 30 -1.84 0.01 8.07
C LEU A 30 -1.00 0.37 9.30
N ARG A 31 -0.98 1.65 9.70
CA ARG A 31 -0.30 2.10 10.94
C ARG A 31 -0.80 1.44 12.22
N LYS A 32 -2.01 0.87 12.21
CA LYS A 32 -2.55 0.11 13.36
C LYS A 32 -2.07 -1.35 13.38
N GLN A 33 -1.50 -1.84 12.27
CA GLN A 33 -0.99 -3.20 12.19
C GLN A 33 0.35 -3.31 12.90
N LYS A 34 0.51 -4.39 13.67
CA LYS A 34 1.76 -4.67 14.37
C LYS A 34 2.90 -4.74 13.37
N GLY A 35 3.98 -4.00 13.62
CA GLY A 35 5.20 -4.07 12.82
C GLY A 35 5.13 -3.40 11.45
N PHE A 36 4.05 -2.71 11.10
CA PHE A 36 4.05 -1.81 9.94
C PHE A 36 4.97 -0.63 10.20
N GLN A 37 5.75 -0.23 9.20
CA GLN A 37 6.70 0.87 9.29
C GLN A 37 6.34 2.01 8.35
N ASP A 38 6.15 1.72 7.07
CA ASP A 38 5.82 2.74 6.07
C ASP A 38 5.22 2.17 4.78
N GLU A 39 4.71 3.04 3.91
CA GLU A 39 4.18 2.72 2.59
C GLU A 39 4.77 3.67 1.54
N ILE A 40 5.33 3.12 0.47
CA ILE A 40 5.76 3.87 -0.71
C ILE A 40 4.82 3.52 -1.85
N THR A 41 4.20 4.52 -2.48
CA THR A 41 3.36 4.30 -3.66
C THR A 41 3.92 5.05 -4.86
N LEU A 42 4.03 4.32 -5.98
CA LEU A 42 4.52 4.83 -7.26
C LEU A 42 3.41 4.66 -8.30
N VAL A 43 3.03 5.76 -8.95
CA VAL A 43 2.04 5.75 -10.04
C VAL A 43 2.77 5.90 -11.36
N ALA A 44 2.47 5.03 -12.33
CA ALA A 44 3.05 5.10 -13.66
C ALA A 44 2.65 6.41 -14.38
N PRO A 45 3.45 6.94 -15.31
CA PRO A 45 3.16 8.20 -16.01
C PRO A 45 1.79 8.26 -16.71
N GLY A 46 1.20 7.11 -17.06
CA GLY A 46 -0.15 7.03 -17.65
C GLY A 46 -1.30 7.01 -16.65
N GLY A 47 -1.04 6.93 -15.34
CA GLY A 47 -2.06 6.92 -14.29
C GLY A 47 -2.97 5.69 -14.27
N LEU A 48 -2.63 4.64 -15.03
CA LEU A 48 -3.41 3.39 -15.12
C LEU A 48 -2.82 2.25 -14.30
N GLU A 49 -1.60 2.42 -13.81
CA GLU A 49 -0.88 1.40 -13.05
C GLU A 49 -0.20 2.06 -11.86
N ALA A 50 -0.16 1.35 -10.74
CA ALA A 50 0.58 1.75 -9.56
C ALA A 50 1.22 0.54 -8.87
N ILE A 51 2.29 0.79 -8.13
CA ILE A 51 2.89 -0.17 -7.21
C ILE A 51 2.85 0.43 -5.80
N GLY A 52 2.26 -0.32 -4.86
CA GLY A 52 2.35 -0.05 -3.42
C GLY A 52 3.41 -0.95 -2.79
N ILE A 53 4.34 -0.37 -2.03
CA ILE A 53 5.42 -1.05 -1.34
C ILE A 53 5.28 -0.77 0.15
N SER A 54 4.85 -1.78 0.89
CA SER A 54 4.71 -1.76 2.34
C SER A 54 5.98 -2.25 3.02
N LEU A 55 6.47 -1.52 4.01
CA LEU A 55 7.65 -1.85 4.82
C LEU A 55 7.24 -2.34 6.20
N TRP A 56 7.86 -3.44 6.64
CA TRP A 56 7.53 -4.13 7.88
C TRP A 56 8.79 -4.49 8.67
N ASP A 57 8.67 -4.49 9.99
CA ASP A 57 9.75 -4.86 10.90
C ASP A 57 10.18 -6.33 10.69
N GLN A 58 9.20 -7.24 10.64
CA GLN A 58 9.39 -8.68 10.48
C GLN A 58 8.45 -9.25 9.42
N LYS A 59 8.85 -10.35 8.77
CA LYS A 59 8.07 -10.99 7.71
C LYS A 59 6.74 -11.53 8.21
N GLU A 60 6.73 -12.07 9.43
CA GLU A 60 5.56 -12.67 10.08
C GLU A 60 4.45 -11.65 10.30
N ASN A 61 4.80 -10.38 10.59
CA ASN A 61 3.86 -9.28 10.72
C ASN A 61 3.18 -8.96 9.38
N ALA A 62 3.95 -8.94 8.28
CA ALA A 62 3.41 -8.73 6.93
C ALA A 62 2.49 -9.88 6.48
N GLU A 63 2.87 -11.13 6.78
CA GLU A 63 2.08 -12.32 6.45
C GLU A 63 0.81 -12.45 7.30
N ALA A 64 0.83 -12.00 8.55
CA ALA A 64 -0.36 -11.95 9.39
C ALA A 64 -1.41 -11.01 8.80
N TYR A 65 -0.99 -9.81 8.36
CA TYR A 65 -1.89 -8.87 7.67
C TYR A 65 -2.41 -9.43 6.34
N SER A 66 -1.57 -10.12 5.58
CA SER A 66 -1.95 -10.70 4.27
C SER A 66 -2.96 -11.85 4.34
N ARG A 67 -3.19 -12.46 5.51
CA ARG A 67 -4.15 -13.57 5.66
C ARG A 67 -5.58 -13.11 5.90
N THR A 68 -5.77 -11.82 6.13
CA THR A 68 -7.07 -11.20 6.46
C THR A 68 -7.64 -10.31 5.35
N THR A 69 -6.98 -10.23 4.19
CA THR A 69 -7.36 -9.39 3.05
C THR A 69 -6.98 -10.10 1.77
#